data_AF-I3X4I3-F1
#
_entry.id   AF-I3X4I3-F1
#
_cell.length_a   1.000
_cell.length_b   1.000
_cell.length_c   1.000
_cell.angle_alpha   90.00
_cell.angle_beta   90.00
_cell.angle_gamma   90.00
#
_symmetry.space_group_name_H-M   'P 1'
#
loop_
_entity.id
_entity.type
_entity.pdbx_description
1 polymer ?
#
loop_
_entity_poly.entity_id
_entity_poly.type
_entity_poly.pdbx_seq_one_letter_code
_entity_poly.pdbx_strand_id
1 'polypeptide(L)'
;MPLSAVLDEAVRISASDAEFVWVSEEKLANAGIEAWTEMPLMAPPVPSFRHFMQVDIDKAHRDGPRHRPLTDTLDQILHWDRQNRDRPLKCGVPPQKQAAALR
;
A
#
# COMPACT_ATOMS: atom_id res chain seq x y z
N MET A 1 10.12 6.32 8.42
CA MET A 1 8.79 6.96 8.35
C MET A 1 7.73 5.88 8.58
N PRO A 2 6.79 6.04 9.52
CA PRO A 2 5.72 5.06 9.74
C PRO A 2 4.68 5.09 8.61
N LEU A 3 3.93 4.01 8.43
CA LEU A 3 2.86 3.92 7.44
C LEU A 3 1.76 4.97 7.69
N SER A 4 1.44 5.28 8.95
CA SER A 4 0.45 6.30 9.31
C SER A 4 0.74 7.66 8.66
N ALA A 5 2.01 8.10 8.68
CA ALA A 5 2.40 9.36 8.06
C ALA A 5 2.15 9.37 6.54
N VAL A 6 2.24 8.20 5.88
CA VAL A 6 1.91 8.07 4.45
C VAL A 6 0.41 8.20 4.21
N LEU A 7 -0.38 7.54 5.05
CA LEU A 7 -1.84 7.56 4.97
C LEU A 7 -2.41 8.96 5.26
N ASP A 8 -1.92 9.63 6.30
CA ASP A 8 -2.33 10.98 6.68
C ASP A 8 -2.02 12.00 5.57
N GLU A 9 -0.84 11.90 4.96
CA GLU A 9 -0.46 12.78 3.86
C GLU A 9 -1.29 12.50 2.59
N ALA A 10 -1.62 11.24 2.32
CA ALA A 10 -2.49 10.88 1.20
C ALA A 10 -3.92 11.45 1.38
N VAL A 11 -4.48 11.38 2.59
CA VAL A 11 -5.77 12.02 2.92
C VAL A 11 -5.70 13.53 2.70
N ARG A 12 -4.63 14.17 3.22
CA ARG A 12 -4.43 15.62 3.10
C ARG A 12 -4.34 16.09 1.64
N ILE A 13 -3.54 15.43 0.80
CA ILE A 13 -3.34 15.81 -0.62
C ILE A 13 -4.58 15.50 -1.46
N SER A 14 -5.24 14.39 -1.19
CA SER A 14 -6.45 14.01 -1.93
C SER A 14 -7.68 14.85 -1.58
N ALA A 15 -7.65 15.54 -0.42
CA ALA A 15 -8.79 16.20 0.19
C ALA A 15 -9.99 15.24 0.36
N SER A 16 -9.71 13.96 0.62
CA SER A 16 -10.70 12.91 0.79
C SER A 16 -11.21 12.87 2.23
N ASP A 17 -12.44 12.41 2.39
CA ASP A 17 -13.08 12.02 3.65
C ASP A 17 -12.91 10.51 3.94
N ALA A 18 -11.79 9.91 3.47
CA ALA A 18 -11.59 8.47 3.55
C ALA A 18 -11.48 7.98 5.01
N GLU A 19 -12.13 6.86 5.31
CA GLU A 19 -12.02 6.16 6.59
C GLU A 19 -11.02 5.00 6.50
N PHE A 20 -10.13 4.91 7.50
CA PHE A 20 -9.19 3.78 7.59
C PHE A 20 -9.84 2.59 8.29
N VAL A 21 -9.96 1.49 7.55
CA VAL A 21 -10.44 0.20 8.07
C VAL A 21 -9.26 -0.77 8.17
N TRP A 22 -8.94 -1.17 9.39
CA TRP A 22 -7.89 -2.17 9.64
C TRP A 22 -8.46 -3.58 9.46
N VAL A 23 -7.84 -4.36 8.57
CA VAL A 23 -8.26 -5.73 8.24
C VAL A 23 -7.12 -6.69 8.59
N SER A 24 -7.44 -7.81 9.24
CA SER A 24 -6.44 -8.84 9.56
C SER A 24 -6.03 -9.62 8.32
N GLU A 25 -4.81 -10.16 8.33
CA GLU A 25 -4.32 -11.06 7.28
C GLU A 25 -5.23 -12.28 7.08
N GLU A 26 -5.82 -12.80 8.17
CA GLU A 26 -6.79 -13.90 8.12
C GLU A 26 -8.06 -13.52 7.33
N LYS A 27 -8.61 -12.31 7.55
CA LYS A 27 -9.77 -11.84 6.77
C LYS A 27 -9.45 -11.69 5.29
N LEU A 28 -8.26 -11.19 4.97
CA LEU A 28 -7.79 -11.06 3.59
C LEU A 28 -7.64 -12.43 2.93
N ALA A 29 -7.05 -13.41 3.63
CA ALA A 29 -6.92 -14.78 3.15
C ALA A 29 -8.28 -15.47 2.98
N ASN A 30 -9.22 -15.30 3.91
CA ASN A 30 -10.58 -15.85 3.83
C ASN A 30 -11.40 -15.24 2.68
N ALA A 31 -11.11 -13.99 2.29
CA ALA A 31 -11.64 -13.36 1.09
C ALA A 31 -10.96 -13.85 -0.21
N GLY A 32 -9.98 -14.76 -0.10
CA GLY A 32 -9.22 -15.30 -1.23
C GLY A 32 -8.25 -14.30 -1.84
N ILE A 33 -7.82 -13.26 -1.12
CA ILE A 33 -6.86 -12.26 -1.61
C ILE A 33 -5.45 -12.85 -1.56
N GLU A 34 -4.79 -12.90 -2.72
CA GLU A 34 -3.43 -13.43 -2.83
C GLU A 34 -2.35 -12.37 -2.52
N ALA A 35 -1.41 -12.76 -1.65
CA ALA A 35 -0.20 -11.99 -1.37
C ALA A 35 0.63 -11.76 -2.65
N TRP A 36 1.22 -10.58 -2.78
CA TRP A 36 2.05 -10.11 -3.91
C TRP A 36 1.35 -9.99 -5.27
N THR A 37 0.44 -10.88 -5.62
CA THR A 37 -0.28 -10.88 -6.91
C THR A 37 -1.43 -9.87 -6.91
N GLU A 38 -2.32 -9.96 -5.93
CA GLU A 38 -3.51 -9.10 -5.82
C GLU A 38 -3.28 -7.94 -4.84
N MET A 39 -2.50 -8.17 -3.79
CA MET A 39 -2.06 -7.12 -2.87
C MET A 39 -0.54 -6.97 -2.87
N PRO A 40 0.00 -5.94 -3.55
CA PRO A 40 1.43 -5.67 -3.53
C PRO A 40 1.87 -5.28 -2.11
N LEU A 41 3.13 -5.60 -1.76
CA LEU A 41 3.71 -5.32 -0.44
C LEU A 41 3.08 -6.09 0.74
N MET A 42 2.28 -7.13 0.49
CA MET A 42 1.85 -8.10 1.49
C MET A 42 2.75 -9.33 1.46
N ALA A 43 3.51 -9.57 2.54
CA ALA A 43 4.25 -10.80 2.70
C ALA A 43 3.28 -11.97 3.05
N PRO A 44 3.45 -13.17 2.46
CA PRO A 44 2.68 -14.33 2.86
C PRO A 44 2.87 -14.62 4.35
N PRO A 45 1.83 -15.04 5.07
CA PRO A 45 1.87 -15.31 6.51
C PRO A 45 2.55 -16.66 6.82
N VAL A 46 3.75 -16.87 6.29
CA VAL A 46 4.55 -18.09 6.48
C VAL A 46 5.86 -17.76 7.21
N PRO A 47 6.41 -18.68 8.04
CA PRO A 47 7.57 -18.38 8.89
C PRO A 47 8.80 -17.85 8.13
N SER A 48 9.02 -18.30 6.89
CA SER A 48 10.16 -17.88 6.06
C SER A 48 10.10 -16.41 5.64
N PHE A 49 8.93 -15.77 5.66
CA PHE A 49 8.75 -14.37 5.27
C PHE A 49 8.71 -13.40 6.46
N ARG A 50 8.74 -13.89 7.71
CA ARG A 50 8.58 -13.08 8.94
C ARG A 50 9.46 -11.83 9.01
N HIS A 51 10.70 -11.94 8.53
CA HIS A 51 11.69 -10.86 8.59
C HIS A 51 12.04 -10.28 7.21
N PHE A 52 11.33 -10.70 6.15
CA PHE A 52 11.67 -10.38 4.77
C PHE A 52 11.75 -8.86 4.51
N MET A 53 10.84 -8.09 5.11
CA MET A 53 10.81 -6.63 4.99
C MET A 53 11.61 -5.89 6.07
N GLN A 54 12.28 -6.60 6.99
CA GLN A 54 13.09 -6.01 8.06
C GLN A 54 14.52 -5.77 7.56
N VAL A 55 14.66 -4.78 6.68
CA VAL A 55 15.94 -4.41 6.08
C VAL A 55 16.48 -3.13 6.74
N ASP A 56 17.69 -3.22 7.28
CA ASP A 56 18.43 -2.05 7.75
C ASP A 56 18.93 -1.21 6.55
N ILE A 57 18.55 0.06 6.54
CA ILE A 57 18.90 1.02 5.49
C ILE A 57 19.83 2.14 5.99
N ASP A 58 20.37 2.03 7.20
CA ASP A 58 21.25 3.05 7.81
C ASP A 58 22.53 3.29 7.01
N LYS A 59 23.06 2.25 6.36
CA LYS A 59 24.19 2.40 5.44
C LYS A 59 23.84 3.31 4.26
N ALA A 60 22.67 3.09 3.64
CA ALA A 60 22.22 3.93 2.55
C ALA A 60 22.02 5.36 3.02
N HIS A 61 21.43 5.59 4.20
CA HIS A 61 21.29 6.95 4.72
C HIS A 61 22.63 7.65 4.97
N ARG A 62 23.65 6.93 5.44
CA ARG A 62 25.00 7.48 5.65
C ARG A 62 25.70 7.86 4.35
N ASP A 63 25.45 7.13 3.26
CA ASP A 63 26.07 7.38 1.96
C ASP A 63 25.43 8.58 1.21
N GLY A 64 24.42 9.22 1.80
CA GLY A 64 23.78 10.43 1.28
C GLY A 64 22.64 10.33 0.26
N PRO A 65 22.14 9.17 -0.26
CA PRO A 65 20.91 9.15 -1.04
C PRO A 65 19.73 9.75 -0.25
N ARG A 66 18.92 10.52 -0.97
CA ARG A 66 17.73 11.19 -0.43
C ARG A 66 16.50 10.65 -1.13
N HIS A 67 15.45 10.44 -0.37
CA HIS A 67 14.12 10.22 -0.93
C HIS A 67 13.57 11.53 -1.46
N ARG A 68 12.82 11.46 -2.57
CA ARG A 68 11.93 12.55 -2.96
C ARG A 68 10.95 12.84 -1.81
N PRO A 69 10.56 14.10 -1.57
CA PRO A 69 9.48 14.40 -0.64
C PRO A 69 8.25 13.52 -0.91
N LEU A 70 7.64 13.03 0.16
CA LEU A 70 6.46 12.17 0.05
C LEU A 70 5.32 12.89 -0.68
N THR A 71 5.12 14.17 -0.38
CA THR A 71 4.11 15.03 -1.00
C THR A 71 4.21 15.03 -2.52
N ASP A 72 5.42 15.27 -3.05
CA ASP A 72 5.66 15.29 -4.50
C ASP A 72 5.36 13.94 -5.17
N THR A 73 5.59 12.85 -4.43
CA THR A 73 5.32 11.49 -4.94
C THR A 73 3.82 11.21 -4.97
N LEU A 74 3.12 11.51 -3.88
CA LEU A 74 1.68 11.28 -3.76
C LEU A 74 0.88 12.18 -4.70
N ASP A 75 1.26 13.46 -4.85
CA ASP A 75 0.61 14.39 -5.76
C ASP A 75 0.71 13.92 -7.23
N GLN A 76 1.91 13.50 -7.66
CA GLN A 76 2.12 12.97 -9.01
C GLN A 76 1.31 11.68 -9.26
N ILE A 77 1.31 10.76 -8.30
CA ILE A 77 0.55 9.50 -8.43
C ILE A 77 -0.95 9.79 -8.45
N LEU A 78 -1.45 10.70 -7.61
CA LEU A 78 -2.86 11.08 -7.58
C LEU A 78 -3.30 11.76 -8.87
N HIS A 79 -2.48 12.65 -9.43
CA HIS A 79 -2.75 13.27 -10.72
C HIS A 79 -2.85 12.23 -11.83
N TRP A 80 -1.89 11.28 -11.87
CA TRP A 80 -1.91 10.17 -12.81
C TRP A 80 -3.15 9.28 -12.62
N ASP A 81 -3.49 8.90 -11.38
CA ASP A 81 -4.67 8.07 -11.07
C ASP A 81 -5.94 8.72 -11.61
N ARG A 82 -6.18 10.00 -11.29
CA ARG A 82 -7.38 10.75 -11.73
C ARG A 82 -7.55 10.79 -13.24
N GLN A 83 -6.45 10.74 -14.01
CA GLN A 83 -6.47 10.71 -15.46
C GLN A 83 -6.62 9.29 -16.04
N ASN A 84 -6.42 8.26 -15.23
CA ASN A 84 -6.35 6.86 -15.68
C ASN A 84 -7.37 5.95 -14.97
N ARG A 85 -8.33 6.47 -14.22
CA ARG A 85 -9.29 5.66 -13.43
C ARG A 85 -10.09 4.65 -14.26
N ASP A 86 -10.44 5.02 -15.48
CA ASP A 86 -11.21 4.15 -16.38
C ASP A 86 -10.36 3.06 -17.03
N ARG A 87 -9.03 3.09 -16.82
CA ARG A 87 -8.12 2.09 -17.36
C ARG A 87 -8.17 0.84 -16.47
N PRO A 88 -8.46 -0.35 -17.04
CA PRO A 88 -8.44 -1.59 -16.27
C PRO A 88 -7.02 -1.86 -15.74
N LEU A 89 -6.93 -2.11 -14.44
CA LEU A 89 -5.69 -2.51 -13.79
C LEU A 89 -5.35 -3.96 -14.17
N LYS A 90 -4.06 -4.21 -14.49
CA LYS A 90 -3.57 -5.57 -14.76
C LYS A 90 -3.42 -6.40 -13.49
N CYS A 91 -3.22 -5.74 -12.36
CA CYS A 91 -3.03 -6.32 -11.04
C CYS A 91 -3.73 -5.45 -10.00
N GLY A 92 -4.13 -6.07 -8.89
CA GLY A 92 -4.90 -5.41 -7.82
C GLY A 92 -6.01 -6.31 -7.29
N VAL A 93 -6.53 -5.97 -6.12
CA VAL A 93 -7.62 -6.72 -5.47
C VAL A 93 -8.92 -6.51 -6.26
N PRO A 94 -9.57 -7.60 -6.75
CA PRO A 94 -10.87 -7.48 -7.40
C PRO A 94 -11.93 -6.90 -6.45
N PRO A 95 -12.86 -6.05 -6.93
CA PRO A 95 -13.87 -5.40 -6.07
C PRO A 95 -14.68 -6.39 -5.23
N GLN A 96 -14.97 -7.58 -5.75
CA GLN A 96 -15.72 -8.61 -5.06
C GLN A 96 -14.94 -9.17 -3.85
N LYS A 97 -13.62 -9.40 -4.01
CA LYS A 97 -12.75 -9.86 -2.92
C LYS A 97 -12.53 -8.76 -1.88
N GLN A 98 -12.36 -7.52 -2.32
CA GLN A 98 -12.25 -6.36 -1.42
C GLN A 98 -13.51 -6.23 -0.55
N ALA A 99 -14.70 -6.31 -1.15
CA ALA A 99 -15.95 -6.24 -0.40
C ALA A 99 -16.12 -7.40 0.58
N ALA A 100 -15.64 -8.60 0.24
CA ALA A 100 -15.66 -9.75 1.15
C ALA A 100 -14.73 -9.55 2.36
N ALA A 101 -13.55 -8.95 2.15
CA ALA A 101 -12.57 -8.70 3.22
C ALA A 101 -13.02 -7.60 4.21
N LEU A 102 -13.90 -6.69 3.79
CA LEU A 102 -14.41 -5.58 4.60
C LEU A 102 -15.71 -5.90 5.36
N ARG A 103 -16.28 -7.10 5.19
CA ARG A 103 -17.41 -7.59 5.99
C ARG A 103 -16.95 -8.16 7.33
#